data_AF-A0A832QR54-F1
#
_entry.id   AF-A0A832QR54-F1
#
_cell.length_a   1.000
_cell.length_b   1.000
_cell.length_c   1.000
_cell.angle_alpha   90.00
_cell.angle_beta   90.00
_cell.angle_gamma   90.00
#
_symmetry.space_group_name_H-M   'P 1'
#
loop_
_entity.id
_entity.type
_entity.pdbx_description
1 polymer ?
#
loop_
_entity_poly.entity_id
_entity_poly.type
_entity_poly.pdbx_seq_one_letter_code
_entity_poly.pdbx_strand_id
1 'polypeptide(L)'
;MPQVILRFLKSFKPSNPLILVALLFYIGGFISSFFMKAFNFGFLTGDFIVYFKPHPMTWDYLRVQFIDQLGGAAFNIFISNVMVVFSCIFLGFPIVNTVLVNLIGFSGALLNALISRFGLKGLIIYLGLFHLHFEILGALLSIDAFLAFYASIYHSLKAGSARIFTREVKSGFLPLLLKILIIFLFAAFMEVFWSTWWVYVWTHKYIPWQQFYFEVYNVKFL
;
A
#
# COMPACT_ATOMS: atom_id res chain seq x y z
N MET A 1 16.20 4.69 24.35
CA MET A 1 14.93 4.58 23.59
C MET A 1 14.99 5.16 22.17
N PRO A 2 15.47 6.40 21.94
CA PRO A 2 15.47 7.00 20.60
C PRO A 2 16.29 6.20 19.56
N GLN A 3 17.45 5.67 19.97
CA GLN A 3 18.31 4.89 19.08
C GLN A 3 17.71 3.55 18.64
N VAL A 4 16.85 2.93 19.45
CA VAL A 4 16.21 1.65 19.11
C VAL A 4 15.13 1.88 18.06
N ILE A 5 14.29 2.90 18.24
CA ILE A 5 13.27 3.32 17.27
C ILE A 5 13.94 3.75 15.96
N LEU A 6 15.01 4.54 16.03
CA LEU A 6 15.72 5.00 14.83
C LEU A 6 16.37 3.84 14.06
N ARG A 7 16.94 2.84 14.77
CA ARG A 7 17.46 1.61 14.14
C ARG A 7 16.35 0.79 13.51
N PHE A 8 15.20 0.69 14.18
CA PHE A 8 14.01 0.01 13.64
C PHE A 8 13.51 0.70 12.36
N LEU A 9 13.36 2.03 12.38
CA LEU A 9 12.95 2.82 11.21
C LEU A 9 13.96 2.71 10.05
N LYS A 10 15.27 2.81 10.33
CA LYS A 10 16.32 2.60 9.31
C LYS A 10 16.27 1.20 8.71
N SER A 11 15.77 0.21 9.45
CA SER A 11 15.67 -1.17 8.97
C SER A 11 14.52 -1.42 7.98
N PHE A 12 13.70 -0.41 7.68
CA PHE A 12 12.70 -0.44 6.62
C PHE A 12 13.17 0.20 5.32
N LYS A 13 14.38 0.79 5.28
CA LYS A 13 14.88 1.40 4.05
C LYS A 13 15.16 0.30 3.01
N PRO A 14 14.51 0.33 1.82
CA PRO A 14 14.85 -0.59 0.74
C PRO A 14 16.29 -0.37 0.25
N SER A 15 16.84 -1.35 -0.47
CA SER A 15 18.17 -1.20 -1.06
C SER A 15 18.24 -0.01 -2.03
N ASN A 16 19.37 0.72 -2.02
CA ASN A 16 19.54 1.92 -2.85
C ASN A 16 19.28 1.69 -4.37
N PRO A 17 19.69 0.56 -4.98
CA PRO A 17 19.37 0.29 -6.38
C PRO A 17 17.85 0.18 -6.63
N LEU A 18 17.10 -0.43 -5.72
CA LEU A 18 15.64 -0.52 -5.84
C LEU A 18 14.96 0.83 -5.74
N ILE A 19 15.46 1.72 -4.88
CA ILE A 19 14.94 3.11 -4.81
C ILE A 19 15.12 3.83 -6.15
N LEU A 20 16.26 3.65 -6.82
CA LEU A 20 16.50 4.25 -8.13
C LEU A 20 15.54 3.69 -9.19
N VAL A 21 15.37 2.37 -9.24
CA VAL A 21 14.42 1.73 -10.17
C VAL A 21 13.00 2.21 -9.90
N ALA A 22 12.58 2.24 -8.63
CA ALA A 22 11.27 2.76 -8.23
C ALA A 22 11.06 4.20 -8.70
N LEU A 23 12.07 5.07 -8.54
CA LEU A 23 11.99 6.46 -8.99
C LEU A 23 11.79 6.56 -10.51
N LEU A 24 12.46 5.72 -11.30
CA LEU A 24 12.30 5.69 -12.76
C LEU A 24 10.86 5.30 -13.16
N PHE A 25 10.31 4.25 -12.55
CA PHE A 25 8.93 3.84 -12.82
C PHE A 25 7.91 4.88 -12.35
N TYR A 26 8.17 5.53 -11.22
CA TYR A 26 7.34 6.61 -10.69
C TYR A 26 7.29 7.80 -11.65
N ILE A 27 8.47 8.28 -12.10
CA ILE A 27 8.57 9.37 -13.08
C ILE A 27 7.94 8.95 -14.40
N GLY A 28 8.18 7.72 -14.86
CA GLY A 28 7.56 7.17 -16.07
C GLY A 28 6.03 7.15 -15.98
N GLY A 29 5.48 6.73 -14.84
CA GLY A 29 4.05 6.81 -14.54
C GLY A 29 3.51 8.23 -14.57
N PHE A 30 4.19 9.16 -13.90
CA PHE A 30 3.84 10.58 -13.87
C PHE A 30 3.80 11.20 -15.27
N ILE A 31 4.81 10.92 -16.10
CA ILE A 31 4.90 11.44 -17.48
C ILE A 31 3.86 10.75 -18.38
N SER A 32 3.72 9.43 -18.30
CA SER A 32 2.80 8.68 -19.17
C SER A 32 1.34 9.08 -18.98
N SER A 33 0.93 9.48 -17.78
CA SER A 33 -0.40 10.03 -17.50
C SER A 33 -0.74 11.27 -18.35
N PHE A 34 0.24 12.06 -18.77
CA PHE A 34 0.00 13.18 -19.70
C PHE A 34 -0.40 12.72 -21.11
N PHE A 35 0.07 11.55 -21.54
CA PHE A 35 -0.07 11.08 -22.92
C PHE A 35 -1.09 9.96 -23.08
N MET A 36 -1.36 9.19 -22.01
CA MET A 36 -2.22 8.01 -22.04
C MET A 36 -3.12 7.97 -20.81
N LYS A 37 -4.44 7.93 -21.02
CA LYS A 37 -5.41 7.64 -19.95
C LYS A 37 -5.52 6.12 -19.74
N ALA A 38 -4.45 5.51 -19.24
CA ALA A 38 -4.37 4.06 -19.07
C ALA A 38 -4.75 3.58 -17.65
N PHE A 39 -4.80 4.47 -16.67
CA PHE A 39 -5.03 4.11 -15.27
C PHE A 39 -6.45 4.47 -14.82
N ASN A 40 -7.11 3.53 -14.14
CA ASN A 40 -8.34 3.78 -13.39
C ASN A 40 -7.97 4.10 -11.94
N PHE A 41 -8.18 5.34 -11.52
CA PHE A 41 -7.81 5.81 -10.19
C PHE A 41 -8.91 5.59 -9.14
N GLY A 42 -10.12 5.17 -9.56
CA GLY A 42 -11.26 4.92 -8.69
C GLY A 42 -11.54 6.09 -7.75
N PHE A 43 -11.66 5.79 -6.46
CA PHE A 43 -11.96 6.82 -5.46
C PHE A 43 -10.82 7.82 -5.26
N LEU A 44 -9.58 7.50 -5.64
CA LEU A 44 -8.40 8.30 -5.30
C LEU A 44 -8.39 9.67 -6.01
N THR A 45 -9.15 9.84 -7.09
CA THR A 45 -9.35 11.11 -7.79
C THR A 45 -10.62 11.86 -7.38
N GLY A 46 -11.34 11.37 -6.36
CA GLY A 46 -12.61 11.97 -5.93
C GLY A 46 -13.80 11.63 -6.82
N ASP A 47 -13.70 10.60 -7.66
CA ASP A 47 -14.77 10.19 -8.58
C ASP A 47 -15.79 9.29 -7.87
N PHE A 48 -16.41 9.82 -6.81
CA PHE A 48 -17.43 9.12 -6.05
C PHE A 48 -18.37 10.09 -5.32
N ILE A 49 -19.62 9.67 -5.15
CA ILE A 49 -20.64 10.36 -4.37
C ILE A 49 -20.90 9.57 -3.10
N VAL A 50 -20.87 10.26 -1.96
CA VAL A 50 -21.15 9.68 -0.64
C VAL A 50 -22.51 10.16 -0.13
N TYR A 51 -23.34 9.23 0.32
CA TYR A 51 -24.65 9.52 0.89
C TYR A 51 -24.63 9.34 2.40
N PHE A 52 -25.11 10.37 3.11
CA PHE A 52 -25.16 10.42 4.57
C PHE A 52 -26.59 10.28 5.07
N LYS A 53 -26.77 9.49 6.12
CA LYS A 53 -28.01 9.36 6.88
C LYS A 53 -27.66 9.06 8.34
N PRO A 54 -28.23 9.79 9.31
CA PRO A 54 -28.05 9.46 10.72
C PRO A 54 -28.58 8.06 11.03
N HIS A 55 -27.78 7.27 11.76
CA HIS A 55 -28.19 5.95 12.26
C HIS A 55 -28.07 5.93 13.78
N PRO A 56 -29.01 5.27 14.50
CA PRO A 56 -28.86 5.06 15.93
C PRO A 56 -27.62 4.20 16.20
N MET A 57 -26.68 4.72 17.00
CA MET A 57 -25.48 3.99 17.39
C MET A 57 -25.81 2.90 18.41
N THR A 58 -26.02 1.69 17.91
CA THR A 58 -26.17 0.47 18.73
C THR A 58 -24.92 -0.39 18.64
N TRP A 59 -24.74 -1.31 19.60
CA TRP A 59 -23.65 -2.30 19.52
C TRP A 59 -23.70 -3.13 18.23
N ASP A 60 -24.91 -3.51 17.80
CA ASP A 60 -25.10 -4.25 16.55
C ASP A 60 -24.67 -3.41 15.34
N TYR A 61 -25.03 -2.13 15.30
CA TYR A 61 -24.58 -1.21 14.25
C TYR A 61 -23.05 -1.10 14.21
N LEU A 62 -22.42 -0.88 15.37
CA LEU A 62 -20.95 -0.76 15.45
C LEU A 62 -20.25 -2.04 14.98
N ARG A 63 -20.75 -3.20 15.38
CA ARG A 63 -20.23 -4.49 14.93
C ARG A 63 -20.35 -4.64 13.41
N VAL A 64 -21.56 -4.47 12.87
CA VAL A 64 -21.80 -4.67 11.44
C VAL A 64 -20.97 -3.68 10.60
N GLN A 65 -20.95 -2.40 10.98
CA GLN A 65 -20.24 -1.37 10.23
C GLN A 65 -18.71 -1.51 10.33
N PHE A 66 -18.16 -1.58 11.54
CA PHE A 66 -16.70 -1.49 11.74
C PHE A 66 -15.99 -2.84 11.67
N ILE A 67 -16.65 -3.93 12.08
CA ILE A 67 -16.04 -5.27 12.09
C ILE A 67 -16.39 -5.98 10.79
N ASP A 68 -17.68 -6.19 10.52
CA ASP A 68 -18.09 -7.09 9.43
C ASP A 68 -17.87 -6.44 8.05
N GLN A 69 -18.18 -5.15 7.90
CA GLN A 69 -18.03 -4.44 6.63
C GLN A 69 -16.62 -3.84 6.47
N LEU A 70 -16.27 -2.80 7.25
CA LEU A 70 -14.99 -2.09 7.07
C LEU A 70 -13.80 -2.96 7.48
N GLY A 71 -13.90 -3.66 8.60
CA GLY A 71 -12.89 -4.63 9.04
C GLY A 71 -12.73 -5.79 8.06
N GLY A 72 -13.85 -6.33 7.55
CA GLY A 72 -13.85 -7.34 6.50
C GLY A 72 -13.20 -6.87 5.21
N ALA A 73 -13.48 -5.64 4.76
CA ALA A 73 -12.86 -5.03 3.59
C ALA A 73 -11.34 -4.86 3.79
N ALA A 74 -10.91 -4.30 4.93
CA ALA A 74 -9.49 -4.14 5.25
C ALA A 74 -8.76 -5.48 5.31
N PHE A 75 -9.40 -6.52 5.88
CA PHE A 75 -8.82 -7.85 5.93
C PHE A 75 -8.68 -8.47 4.52
N ASN A 76 -9.68 -8.32 3.66
CA ASN A 76 -9.62 -8.81 2.28
C ASN A 76 -8.53 -8.12 1.47
N ILE A 77 -8.37 -6.79 1.61
CA ILE A 77 -7.27 -6.03 1.00
C ILE A 77 -5.93 -6.56 1.51
N PHE A 78 -5.79 -6.75 2.83
CA PHE A 78 -4.57 -7.30 3.43
C PHE A 78 -4.22 -8.68 2.84
N ILE A 79 -5.18 -9.63 2.81
CA ILE A 79 -4.94 -10.97 2.26
C ILE A 79 -4.58 -10.90 0.77
N SER A 80 -5.27 -10.08 -0.03
CA SER A 80 -4.96 -9.88 -1.44
C SER A 80 -3.52 -9.40 -1.64
N ASN A 81 -3.11 -8.38 -0.89
CA ASN A 81 -1.76 -7.83 -0.94
C ASN A 81 -0.71 -8.86 -0.48
N VAL A 82 -1.01 -9.66 0.55
CA VAL A 82 -0.14 -10.75 1.00
C VAL A 82 0.05 -11.79 -0.11
N MET A 83 -1.01 -12.20 -0.80
CA MET A 83 -0.90 -13.18 -1.90
C MET A 83 -0.02 -12.67 -3.05
N VAL A 84 -0.15 -11.39 -3.40
CA VAL A 84 0.69 -10.73 -4.40
C VAL A 84 2.15 -10.69 -3.96
N VAL A 85 2.41 -10.30 -2.71
CA VAL A 85 3.76 -10.24 -2.13
C VAL A 85 4.42 -11.61 -2.13
N PHE A 86 3.72 -12.65 -1.70
CA PHE A 86 4.23 -14.02 -1.71
C PHE A 86 4.55 -14.47 -3.14
N SER A 87 3.69 -14.14 -4.11
CA SER A 87 3.94 -14.40 -5.52
C SER A 87 5.18 -13.66 -6.03
N CYS A 88 5.38 -12.40 -5.63
CA CYS A 88 6.59 -11.65 -5.97
C CYS A 88 7.85 -12.29 -5.37
N ILE A 89 7.79 -12.70 -4.10
CA ILE A 89 8.93 -13.28 -3.38
C ILE A 89 9.33 -14.66 -3.92
N PHE A 90 8.36 -15.53 -4.21
CA PHE A 90 8.65 -16.92 -4.56
C PHE A 90 8.63 -17.22 -6.06
N LEU A 91 8.10 -16.32 -6.89
CA LEU A 91 8.06 -16.52 -8.35
C LEU A 91 8.83 -15.46 -9.12
N GLY A 92 9.03 -14.26 -8.56
CA GLY A 92 9.81 -13.16 -9.16
C GLY A 92 9.17 -12.48 -10.37
N PHE A 93 8.52 -13.22 -11.28
CA PHE A 93 7.94 -12.67 -12.50
C PHE A 93 6.86 -11.58 -12.26
N PRO A 94 6.04 -11.60 -11.19
CA PRO A 94 5.04 -10.56 -10.97
C PRO A 94 5.64 -9.21 -10.59
N ILE A 95 6.92 -9.13 -10.20
CA ILE A 95 7.58 -7.92 -9.69
C ILE A 95 7.46 -6.77 -10.70
N VAL A 96 7.79 -7.02 -11.97
CA VAL A 96 7.83 -5.96 -12.99
C VAL A 96 6.42 -5.40 -13.22
N ASN A 97 5.45 -6.26 -13.53
CA ASN A 97 4.10 -5.79 -13.84
C ASN A 97 3.37 -5.25 -12.60
N THR A 98 3.40 -5.99 -11.50
CA THR A 98 2.56 -5.67 -10.33
C THR A 98 3.16 -4.56 -9.47
N VAL A 99 4.47 -4.65 -9.16
CA VAL A 99 5.11 -3.68 -8.27
C VAL A 99 5.58 -2.46 -9.05
N LEU A 100 6.39 -2.66 -10.09
CA LEU A 100 7.03 -1.54 -10.78
C LEU A 100 6.03 -0.75 -11.64
N VAL A 101 5.22 -1.44 -12.46
CA VAL A 101 4.25 -0.77 -13.35
C VAL A 101 2.96 -0.41 -12.60
N ASN A 102 2.23 -1.40 -12.06
CA ASN A 102 0.86 -1.21 -11.57
C ASN A 102 0.76 -0.57 -10.19
N LEU A 103 1.83 -0.55 -9.39
CA LEU A 103 1.83 0.14 -8.10
C LEU A 103 2.66 1.43 -8.15
N ILE A 104 3.94 1.35 -8.51
CA ILE A 104 4.83 2.51 -8.51
C ILE A 104 4.52 3.45 -9.69
N GLY A 105 4.35 2.90 -10.90
CA GLY A 105 3.92 3.67 -12.07
C GLY A 105 2.53 4.29 -11.87
N PHE A 106 1.57 3.50 -11.37
CA PHE A 106 0.24 4.00 -10.99
C PHE A 106 0.33 5.18 -10.00
N SER A 107 1.18 5.07 -8.98
CA SER A 107 1.36 6.11 -7.98
C SER A 107 1.87 7.43 -8.57
N GLY A 108 2.81 7.35 -9.52
CA GLY A 108 3.27 8.51 -10.29
C GLY A 108 2.15 9.12 -11.14
N ALA A 109 1.40 8.28 -11.84
CA ALA A 109 0.26 8.70 -12.65
C ALA A 109 -0.86 9.34 -11.81
N LEU A 110 -1.12 8.80 -10.61
CA LEU A 110 -2.10 9.34 -9.67
C LEU A 110 -1.71 10.73 -9.21
N LEU A 111 -0.43 10.96 -8.85
CA LEU A 111 0.01 12.30 -8.46
C LEU A 111 -0.20 13.29 -9.60
N ASN A 112 0.12 12.90 -10.84
CA ASN A 112 -0.13 13.72 -12.01
C ASN A 112 -1.62 14.06 -12.14
N ALA A 113 -2.50 13.07 -12.12
CA ALA A 113 -3.94 13.26 -12.24
C ALA A 113 -4.51 14.19 -11.14
N LEU A 114 -4.05 14.01 -9.91
CA LEU A 114 -4.43 14.85 -8.77
C LEU A 114 -3.96 16.31 -8.94
N ILE A 115 -2.73 16.55 -9.39
CA ILE A 115 -2.23 17.90 -9.65
C ILE A 115 -2.99 18.53 -10.82
N SER A 116 -3.23 17.79 -11.90
CA SER A 116 -3.95 18.29 -13.07
C SER A 116 -5.39 18.68 -12.74
N ARG A 117 -6.05 17.96 -11.82
CA ARG A 117 -7.45 18.21 -11.45
C ARG A 117 -7.62 19.21 -10.30
N PHE A 118 -6.77 19.14 -9.28
CA PHE A 118 -6.93 19.90 -8.03
C PHE A 118 -5.80 20.91 -7.76
N GLY A 119 -4.85 21.06 -8.69
CA GLY A 119 -3.68 21.93 -8.54
C GLY A 119 -2.79 21.48 -7.37
N LEU A 120 -2.25 22.44 -6.61
CA LEU A 120 -1.39 22.14 -5.44
C LEU A 120 -2.10 21.33 -4.35
N LYS A 121 -3.44 21.37 -4.27
CA LYS A 121 -4.19 20.51 -3.34
C LYS A 121 -4.01 19.03 -3.67
N GLY A 122 -3.75 18.69 -4.92
CA GLY A 122 -3.44 17.32 -5.34
C GLY A 122 -2.23 16.73 -4.62
N LEU A 123 -1.23 17.55 -4.28
CA LEU A 123 -0.08 17.12 -3.47
C LEU A 123 -0.51 16.74 -2.05
N ILE A 124 -1.40 17.53 -1.44
CA ILE A 124 -1.92 17.27 -0.09
C ILE A 124 -2.75 16.00 -0.07
N ILE A 125 -3.61 15.81 -1.08
CA ILE A 125 -4.40 14.58 -1.24
C ILE A 125 -3.45 13.38 -1.31
N TYR A 126 -2.48 13.41 -2.23
CA TYR A 126 -1.54 12.32 -2.45
C TYR A 126 -0.68 11.99 -1.21
N LEU A 127 -0.19 13.01 -0.49
CA LEU A 127 0.61 12.80 0.72
C LEU A 127 -0.18 12.13 1.85
N GLY A 128 -1.47 12.41 1.97
CA GLY A 128 -2.32 11.75 2.97
C GLY A 128 -2.84 10.37 2.55
N LEU A 129 -2.49 9.86 1.35
CA LEU A 129 -2.72 8.47 0.95
C LEU A 129 -1.69 7.54 1.60
N PHE A 130 -1.68 7.50 2.94
CA PHE A 130 -0.69 6.74 3.70
C PHE A 130 -0.65 5.25 3.34
N HIS A 131 -1.78 4.65 2.98
CA HIS A 131 -1.83 3.27 2.52
C HIS A 131 -0.90 3.05 1.31
N LEU A 132 -1.01 3.88 0.28
CA LEU A 132 -0.23 3.76 -0.95
C LEU A 132 1.28 3.85 -0.69
N HIS A 133 1.69 4.76 0.21
CA HIS A 133 3.10 4.89 0.62
C HIS A 133 3.58 3.63 1.36
N PHE A 134 2.75 3.05 2.20
CA PHE A 134 3.06 1.79 2.88
C PHE A 134 3.08 0.60 1.92
N GLU A 135 2.17 0.53 0.95
CA GLU A 135 2.17 -0.52 -0.07
C GLU A 135 3.43 -0.46 -0.93
N ILE A 136 3.83 0.73 -1.37
CA ILE A 136 5.09 0.92 -2.11
C ILE A 136 6.28 0.46 -1.26
N LEU A 137 6.33 0.87 0.01
CA LEU A 137 7.39 0.45 0.92
C LEU A 137 7.43 -1.07 1.11
N GLY A 138 6.29 -1.70 1.38
CA GLY A 138 6.16 -3.14 1.56
C GLY A 138 6.52 -3.91 0.28
N ALA A 139 6.13 -3.39 -0.88
CA ALA A 139 6.43 -4.00 -2.17
C ALA A 139 7.93 -3.90 -2.50
N LEU A 140 8.59 -2.77 -2.23
CA LEU A 140 10.05 -2.67 -2.41
C LEU A 140 10.80 -3.62 -1.48
N LEU A 141 10.38 -3.73 -0.21
CA LEU A 141 10.94 -4.69 0.73
C LEU A 141 10.68 -6.14 0.30
N SER A 142 9.59 -6.43 -0.43
CA SER A 142 9.33 -7.76 -0.98
C SER A 142 10.35 -8.14 -2.07
N ILE A 143 10.88 -7.17 -2.82
CA ILE A 143 11.97 -7.42 -3.78
C ILE A 143 13.27 -7.69 -3.04
N ASP A 144 13.57 -6.96 -1.96
CA ASP A 144 14.71 -7.29 -1.09
C ASP A 144 14.57 -8.71 -0.47
N ALA A 145 13.34 -9.12 -0.12
CA ALA A 145 13.03 -10.45 0.40
C ALA A 145 13.19 -11.54 -0.65
N PHE A 146 12.76 -11.29 -1.89
CA PHE A 146 13.05 -12.15 -3.04
C PHE A 146 14.55 -12.40 -3.17
N LEU A 147 15.35 -11.32 -3.21
CA LEU A 147 16.81 -11.42 -3.37
C LEU A 147 17.44 -12.19 -2.20
N ALA A 148 17.04 -11.91 -0.97
CA ALA A 148 17.55 -12.60 0.23
C ALA A 148 17.21 -14.10 0.21
N PHE A 149 15.99 -14.46 -0.20
CA PHE A 149 15.55 -15.85 -0.28
C PHE A 149 16.37 -16.64 -1.31
N TYR A 150 16.48 -16.14 -2.54
CA TYR A 150 17.23 -16.84 -3.60
C TYR A 150 18.74 -16.84 -3.36
N ALA A 151 19.30 -15.79 -2.76
CA ALA A 151 20.70 -15.80 -2.33
C ALA A 151 20.97 -16.92 -1.32
N SER A 152 20.06 -17.12 -0.35
CA SER A 152 20.21 -18.18 0.65
C SER A 152 20.15 -19.59 0.05
N ILE A 153 19.31 -19.80 -0.97
CA ILE A 153 19.26 -21.05 -1.73
C ILE A 153 20.60 -21.27 -2.44
N TYR A 154 21.08 -20.25 -3.16
CA TYR A 154 22.33 -20.33 -3.91
C TYR A 154 23.53 -20.66 -3.00
N HIS A 155 23.66 -19.98 -1.86
CA HIS A 155 24.72 -20.27 -0.89
C HIS A 155 24.63 -21.69 -0.33
N SER A 156 23.41 -22.16 -0.04
CA SER A 156 23.19 -23.50 0.47
C SER A 156 23.57 -24.58 -0.54
N LEU A 157 23.21 -24.39 -1.81
CA LEU A 157 23.59 -25.29 -2.91
C LEU A 157 25.11 -25.31 -3.11
N LYS A 158 25.74 -24.13 -3.14
CA LYS A 158 27.20 -24.01 -3.30
C LYS A 158 27.98 -24.71 -2.19
N ALA A 159 27.45 -24.69 -0.96
CA ALA A 159 28.09 -25.33 0.19
C ALA A 159 27.62 -26.77 0.42
N GLY A 160 26.65 -27.27 -0.34
CA GLY A 160 26.05 -28.59 -0.13
C GLY A 160 25.41 -28.78 1.26
N SER A 161 24.91 -27.70 1.88
CA SER A 161 24.43 -27.75 3.28
C SER A 161 23.15 -26.96 3.50
N ALA A 162 22.08 -27.67 3.87
CA ALA A 162 20.79 -27.09 4.26
C ALA A 162 20.87 -26.25 5.56
N ARG A 163 21.93 -26.43 6.36
CA ARG A 163 22.15 -25.63 7.58
C ARG A 163 22.39 -24.16 7.26
N ILE A 164 23.04 -23.87 6.14
CA ILE A 164 23.27 -22.48 5.67
C ILE A 164 21.95 -21.82 5.31
N PHE A 165 21.13 -22.49 4.49
CA PHE A 165 19.79 -22.01 4.15
C PHE A 165 18.97 -21.70 5.39
N THR A 166 18.86 -22.67 6.31
CA THR A 166 18.07 -22.51 7.54
C THR A 166 18.53 -21.32 8.38
N ARG A 167 19.85 -21.11 8.49
CA ARG A 167 20.41 -19.98 9.23
C ARG A 167 20.06 -18.65 8.56
N GLU A 168 20.32 -18.52 7.27
CA GLU A 168 20.11 -17.28 6.50
C GLU A 168 18.63 -16.92 6.38
N VAL A 169 17.76 -17.92 6.21
CA VAL A 169 16.30 -17.72 6.24
C VAL A 169 15.85 -17.18 7.59
N LYS A 170 16.34 -17.77 8.69
CA LYS A 170 15.96 -17.32 10.05
C LYS A 170 16.49 -15.93 10.40
N SER A 171 17.73 -15.62 10.03
CA SER A 171 18.35 -14.34 10.40
C SER A 171 18.08 -13.19 9.43
N GLY A 172 17.74 -13.49 8.18
CA GLY A 172 17.55 -12.49 7.11
C GLY A 172 16.12 -12.44 6.58
N PHE A 173 15.65 -13.55 5.99
CA PHE A 173 14.36 -13.57 5.28
C PHE A 173 13.15 -13.44 6.20
N LEU A 174 13.04 -14.26 7.27
CA LEU A 174 11.87 -14.27 8.14
C LEU A 174 11.61 -12.92 8.84
N PRO A 175 12.62 -12.23 9.40
CA PRO A 175 12.42 -10.89 9.97
C PRO A 175 11.92 -9.88 8.94
N LEU A 176 12.41 -9.96 7.69
CA LEU A 176 11.98 -9.08 6.61
C LEU A 176 10.54 -9.39 6.19
N LEU A 177 10.18 -10.67 6.06
CA LEU A 177 8.82 -11.10 5.77
C LEU A 177 7.82 -10.59 6.81
N LEU A 178 8.14 -10.74 8.11
CA LEU A 178 7.29 -10.24 9.18
C LEU A 178 7.07 -8.72 9.10
N LYS A 179 8.12 -7.96 8.80
CA LYS A 179 8.00 -6.51 8.60
C LYS A 179 7.07 -6.16 7.45
N ILE A 180 7.20 -6.86 6.33
CA ILE A 180 6.35 -6.67 5.15
C ILE A 180 4.89 -6.93 5.52
N LEU A 181 4.60 -8.04 6.22
CA LEU A 181 3.25 -8.37 6.68
C LEU A 181 2.67 -7.27 7.58
N ILE A 182 3.45 -6.75 8.53
CA ILE A 182 3.01 -5.66 9.39
C ILE A 182 2.71 -4.40 8.57
N ILE A 183 3.58 -4.04 7.63
CA ILE A 183 3.36 -2.87 6.75
C ILE A 183 2.07 -3.00 5.96
N PHE A 184 1.83 -4.15 5.32
CA PHE A 184 0.61 -4.35 4.53
C PHE A 184 -0.65 -4.40 5.37
N LEU A 185 -0.57 -4.87 6.61
CA LEU A 185 -1.67 -4.78 7.56
C LEU A 185 -2.03 -3.32 7.83
N PHE A 186 -1.04 -2.49 8.19
CA PHE A 186 -1.27 -1.06 8.39
C PHE A 186 -1.76 -0.37 7.12
N ALA A 187 -1.21 -0.71 5.95
CA ALA A 187 -1.67 -0.16 4.68
C ALA A 187 -3.16 -0.42 4.44
N ALA A 188 -3.61 -1.67 4.59
CA ALA A 188 -5.00 -2.04 4.37
C ALA A 188 -5.98 -1.32 5.32
N PHE A 189 -5.60 -1.18 6.60
CA PHE A 189 -6.38 -0.38 7.55
C PHE A 189 -6.42 1.11 7.16
N MET A 190 -5.29 1.68 6.74
CA MET A 190 -5.22 3.08 6.31
C MET A 190 -5.97 3.33 5.00
N GLU A 191 -6.10 2.34 4.13
CA GLU A 191 -6.88 2.48 2.90
C GLU A 191 -8.36 2.67 3.25
N VAL A 192 -8.89 1.76 4.07
CA VAL A 192 -10.32 1.72 4.41
C VAL A 192 -10.72 2.85 5.37
N PHE A 193 -9.96 3.04 6.46
CA PHE A 193 -10.35 3.92 7.57
C PHE A 193 -9.77 5.33 7.48
N TRP A 194 -8.83 5.59 6.60
CA TRP A 194 -8.24 6.93 6.47
C TRP A 194 -8.38 7.51 5.07
N SER A 195 -7.98 6.76 4.05
CA SER A 195 -7.74 7.31 2.72
C SER A 195 -9.02 7.71 2.00
N THR A 196 -10.11 6.95 2.18
CA THR A 196 -11.44 7.28 1.64
C THR A 196 -11.96 8.60 2.21
N TRP A 197 -11.93 8.77 3.53
CA TRP A 197 -12.28 10.02 4.20
C TRP A 197 -11.36 11.17 3.79
N TRP A 198 -10.05 10.93 3.75
CA TRP A 198 -9.05 11.95 3.38
C TRP A 198 -9.31 12.48 1.97
N VAL A 199 -9.47 11.59 0.99
CA VAL A 199 -9.77 12.02 -0.38
C VAL A 199 -11.12 12.76 -0.42
N TYR A 200 -12.13 12.27 0.31
CA TYR A 200 -13.44 12.93 0.35
C TYR A 200 -13.35 14.38 0.83
N VAL A 201 -12.72 14.66 1.97
CA VAL A 201 -12.69 16.03 2.53
C VAL A 201 -11.95 17.03 1.67
N TRP A 202 -11.03 16.58 0.82
CA TRP A 202 -10.26 17.42 -0.09
C TRP A 202 -10.86 17.57 -1.48
N THR A 203 -11.77 16.67 -1.88
CA THR A 203 -12.43 16.68 -3.19
C THR A 203 -13.88 17.16 -3.14
N HIS A 204 -14.51 17.07 -1.97
CA HIS A 204 -15.90 17.42 -1.72
C HIS A 204 -16.03 18.43 -0.57
N LYS A 205 -16.96 18.20 0.35
CA LYS A 205 -17.23 19.03 1.53
C LYS A 205 -16.54 18.42 2.75
N TYR A 206 -15.89 19.27 3.54
CA TYR A 206 -15.35 18.85 4.83
C TYR A 206 -16.46 18.30 5.73
N ILE A 207 -16.20 17.12 6.30
CA ILE A 207 -16.95 16.54 7.40
C ILE A 207 -15.98 15.86 8.39
N PRO A 208 -16.30 15.84 9.70
CA PRO A 208 -15.50 15.12 10.67
C PRO A 208 -15.39 13.63 10.32
N TRP A 209 -14.24 13.02 10.62
CA TRP A 209 -14.01 11.59 10.41
C TRP A 209 -15.10 10.72 11.05
N GLN A 210 -15.50 11.05 12.28
CA GLN A 210 -16.58 10.34 12.98
C GLN A 210 -17.88 10.40 12.17
N GLN A 211 -18.27 11.60 11.73
CA GLN A 211 -19.46 11.77 10.91
C GLN A 211 -19.39 10.93 9.62
N PHE A 212 -18.22 10.87 8.98
CA PHE A 212 -18.01 10.05 7.79
C PHE A 212 -18.27 8.56 8.06
N TYR A 213 -17.65 7.95 9.07
CA TYR A 213 -17.82 6.50 9.27
C TYR A 213 -19.10 6.10 9.99
N PHE A 214 -19.74 7.01 10.72
CA PHE A 214 -20.99 6.72 11.43
C PHE A 214 -22.26 7.06 10.63
N GLU A 215 -22.19 7.94 9.63
CA GLU A 215 -23.39 8.37 8.89
C GLU A 215 -23.39 7.94 7.42
N VAL A 216 -22.27 7.42 6.89
CA VAL A 216 -22.25 6.90 5.51
C VAL A 216 -23.00 5.59 5.41
N TYR A 217 -23.97 5.55 4.50
CA TYR A 217 -24.74 4.34 4.21
C TYR A 217 -24.63 3.87 2.75
N ASN A 218 -24.12 4.72 1.85
CA ASN A 218 -23.93 4.36 0.44
C ASN A 218 -22.84 5.21 -0.22
N VAL A 219 -22.09 4.61 -1.14
CA VAL A 219 -21.09 5.25 -1.99
C VAL A 219 -21.32 4.82 -3.44
N LYS A 220 -21.35 5.77 -4.38
CA LYS A 220 -21.45 5.50 -5.83
C LYS A 220 -20.22 6.04 -6.54
N PHE A 221 -19.54 5.20 -7.32
CA PHE A 221 -18.42 5.61 -8.17
C PHE A 221 -18.93 6.22 -9.48
N LEU A 222 -18.25 7.26 -9.97
CA LEU A 222 -18.61 8.03 -11.18
C LEU A 222 -17.83 7.56 -12.41
#